data_AF-A0A6J7AJI8-F1
#
_entry.id   AF-A0A6J7AJI8-F1
#
_cell.length_a   1.000
_cell.length_b   1.000
_cell.length_c   1.000
_cell.angle_alpha   90.00
_cell.angle_beta   90.00
_cell.angle_gamma   90.00
#
_symmetry.space_group_name_H-M   'P 1'
#
loop_
_entity.id
_entity.type
_entity.pdbx_description
1 polymer ?
#
loop_
_entity_poly.entity_id
_entity_poly.type
_entity_poly.pdbx_seq_one_letter_code
_entity_poly.pdbx_strand_id
1 'polypeptide(L)'
;MIEPTESEDILEMNRFIDAMIGIRSEIQEIIDGKQSIDGSPLRNAPHTIGAIAASNWDRSYSREAGAFPATITGLIPGELIGSRGKYWPTVGRIDGAFGDRNLVCSCAPIEAYSS
;
A
#
# COMPACT_ATOMS: atom_id res chain seq x y z
N MET A 1 7.40 2.21 -15.59
CA MET A 1 7.56 1.28 -16.73
C MET A 1 6.99 -0.05 -16.28
N ILE A 2 6.16 -0.70 -17.09
CA ILE A 2 5.49 -1.97 -16.73
C ILE A 2 5.86 -2.99 -17.79
N GLU A 3 6.32 -4.17 -17.35
CA GLU A 3 6.66 -5.32 -18.18
C GLU A 3 6.00 -6.56 -17.55
N PRO A 4 4.91 -7.08 -18.13
CA PRO A 4 4.19 -8.22 -17.55
C PRO A 4 4.92 -9.56 -17.74
N THR A 5 5.81 -9.68 -18.73
CA THR A 5 6.35 -10.96 -19.22
C THR A 5 5.27 -11.89 -19.79
N GLU A 6 5.70 -12.92 -20.51
CA GLU A 6 4.84 -13.94 -21.11
C GLU A 6 4.33 -14.99 -20.10
N SER A 7 4.88 -15.01 -18.88
CA SER A 7 4.54 -16.01 -17.87
C SER A 7 3.27 -15.68 -17.08
N GLU A 8 2.78 -14.45 -17.17
CA GLU A 8 1.60 -13.99 -16.43
C GLU A 8 0.31 -14.29 -17.20
N ASP A 9 -0.69 -14.81 -16.50
CA ASP A 9 -2.00 -15.06 -17.10
C ASP A 9 -2.84 -13.77 -17.23
N ILE A 10 -3.92 -13.85 -18.00
CA ILE A 10 -4.80 -12.70 -18.24
C ILE A 10 -5.52 -12.22 -16.97
N LEU A 11 -5.76 -13.10 -16.00
CA LEU A 11 -6.45 -12.75 -14.76
C LEU A 11 -5.52 -11.91 -13.86
N GLU A 12 -4.25 -12.26 -13.79
CA GLU A 12 -3.25 -11.50 -13.04
C GLU A 12 -3.00 -10.13 -13.67
N MET A 13 -2.92 -10.06 -15.01
CA MET A 13 -2.83 -8.78 -15.72
C MET A 13 -4.04 -7.89 -15.45
N ASN A 14 -5.26 -8.44 -15.50
CA ASN A 14 -6.48 -7.69 -15.18
C ASN A 14 -6.48 -7.22 -13.72
N ARG A 15 -6.03 -8.06 -12.77
CA ARG A 15 -5.92 -7.68 -11.36
C ARG A 15 -5.01 -6.48 -11.15
N PHE A 16 -3.88 -6.43 -11.87
CA PHE A 16 -2.98 -5.27 -11.83
C PHE A 16 -3.61 -4.02 -12.47
N ILE A 17 -4.25 -4.16 -13.63
CA ILE A 17 -4.96 -3.04 -14.31
C ILE A 17 -6.05 -2.47 -13.42
N ASP A 18 -6.84 -3.33 -12.78
CA ASP A 18 -7.89 -2.96 -11.84
C ASP A 18 -7.32 -2.17 -10.65
N ALA A 19 -6.20 -2.64 -10.07
CA ALA A 19 -5.50 -1.89 -9.02
C ALA A 19 -5.06 -0.50 -9.49
N MET A 20 -4.55 -0.38 -10.73
CA MET A 20 -4.15 0.91 -11.31
C MET A 20 -5.36 1.84 -11.56
N ILE A 21 -6.51 1.30 -11.94
CA ILE A 21 -7.78 2.05 -12.07
C ILE A 21 -8.26 2.53 -10.69
N GLY A 22 -8.14 1.70 -9.66
CA GLY A 22 -8.41 2.07 -8.27
C GLY A 22 -7.54 3.24 -7.82
N ILE A 23 -6.23 3.15 -8.02
CA ILE A 23 -5.27 4.22 -7.74
C ILE A 23 -5.63 5.51 -8.51
N ARG A 24 -6.02 5.40 -9.78
CA ARG A 24 -6.44 6.56 -10.58
C ARG A 24 -7.69 7.23 -10.00
N SER A 25 -8.61 6.44 -9.45
CA SER A 25 -9.82 6.93 -8.79
C SER A 25 -9.48 7.68 -7.50
N GLU A 26 -8.57 7.15 -6.67
CA GLU A 26 -8.05 7.86 -5.48
C GLU A 26 -7.40 9.20 -5.86
N ILE A 27 -6.60 9.23 -6.94
CA ILE A 27 -6.03 10.48 -7.47
C ILE A 27 -7.14 11.45 -7.88
N GLN A 28 -8.21 10.95 -8.50
CA GLN A 28 -9.32 11.79 -8.92
C GLN A 28 -10.08 12.38 -7.72
N GLU A 29 -10.25 11.64 -6.63
CA GLU A 29 -10.87 12.16 -5.40
C GLU A 29 -10.07 13.33 -4.80
N ILE A 30 -8.75 13.28 -4.88
CA ILE A 30 -7.87 14.39 -4.46
C ILE A 30 -8.03 15.59 -5.39
N ILE A 31 -8.05 15.37 -6.72
CA ILE A 31 -8.25 16.44 -7.71
C ILE A 31 -9.61 17.12 -7.52
N ASP A 32 -10.65 16.34 -7.25
CA ASP A 32 -12.01 16.81 -6.99
C ASP A 32 -12.16 17.51 -5.62
N GLY A 33 -11.12 17.49 -4.78
CA GLY A 33 -11.15 18.07 -3.43
C GLY A 33 -11.98 17.28 -2.41
N LYS A 34 -12.37 16.05 -2.71
CA LYS A 34 -13.11 15.16 -1.80
C LYS A 34 -12.24 14.67 -0.65
N GLN A 35 -10.93 14.60 -0.89
CA GLN A 35 -9.94 14.20 0.10
C GLN A 35 -8.70 15.08 -0.01
N SER A 36 -8.10 15.44 1.13
CA SER A 36 -6.81 16.13 1.13
C SER A 36 -5.69 15.16 0.76
N ILE A 37 -4.67 15.65 0.06
CA ILE A 37 -3.51 14.83 -0.27
C ILE A 37 -2.85 14.27 1.00
N ASP A 38 -2.68 15.08 2.04
CA ASP A 38 -2.04 14.66 3.30
C ASP A 38 -2.85 13.60 4.06
N GLY A 39 -4.18 13.67 3.96
CA GLY A 39 -5.11 12.71 4.54
C GLY A 39 -5.37 11.47 3.67
N SER A 40 -4.80 11.37 2.48
CA SER A 40 -5.16 10.32 1.52
C SER A 40 -4.51 8.95 1.82
N PRO A 41 -5.12 7.83 1.37
CA PRO A 41 -4.46 6.52 1.35
C PRO A 41 -3.15 6.57 0.58
N LEU A 42 -3.11 7.22 -0.60
CA LEU A 42 -1.92 7.38 -1.43
C LEU A 42 -0.73 7.98 -0.67
N ARG A 43 -0.96 9.03 0.13
CA ARG A 43 0.11 9.68 0.90
C ARG A 43 0.58 8.83 2.08
N ASN A 44 -0.31 8.02 2.63
CA ASN A 44 -0.07 7.24 3.84
C ASN A 44 0.31 5.78 3.57
N ALA A 45 0.31 5.34 2.31
CA ALA A 45 0.81 4.05 1.89
C ALA A 45 2.35 3.94 2.08
N PRO A 46 2.89 2.73 2.31
CA PRO A 46 2.18 1.47 2.51
C PRO A 46 1.58 1.33 3.92
N HIS A 47 0.49 0.57 4.04
CA HIS A 47 -0.17 0.29 5.31
C HIS A 47 0.31 -1.06 5.89
N THR A 48 1.05 -1.01 7.00
CA THR A 48 1.53 -2.22 7.68
C THR A 48 0.41 -2.90 8.47
N ILE A 49 0.60 -4.18 8.80
CA ILE A 49 -0.34 -4.89 9.70
C ILE A 49 -0.46 -4.19 11.06
N GLY A 50 0.63 -3.64 11.59
CA GLY A 50 0.63 -2.89 12.83
C GLY A 50 -0.22 -1.61 12.75
N ALA A 51 -0.15 -0.88 11.63
CA ALA A 51 -0.99 0.30 11.40
C ALA A 51 -2.48 -0.06 11.32
N ILE A 52 -2.81 -1.16 10.62
CA ILE A 52 -4.19 -1.61 10.46
C ILE A 52 -4.78 -2.16 11.77
N ALA A 53 -4.00 -2.96 12.51
CA ALA A 53 -4.43 -3.59 13.76
C ALA A 53 -4.37 -2.66 14.99
N ALA A 54 -3.79 -1.46 14.85
CA ALA A 54 -3.73 -0.48 15.93
C ALA A 54 -5.14 -0.18 16.47
N SER A 55 -5.27 -0.08 17.80
CA SER A 55 -6.55 0.21 18.45
C SER A 55 -7.15 1.54 18.01
N ASN A 56 -6.30 2.54 17.82
CA ASN A 56 -6.67 3.87 17.35
C ASN A 56 -6.46 4.00 15.83
N TRP A 57 -7.38 4.67 15.16
CA TRP A 57 -7.32 4.93 13.72
C TRP A 57 -7.62 6.40 13.44
N ASP A 58 -6.56 7.19 13.27
CA ASP A 58 -6.62 8.63 13.06
C ASP A 58 -6.35 8.99 11.58
N ARG A 59 -7.18 8.42 10.70
CA ARG A 59 -7.12 8.67 9.25
C ARG A 59 -8.51 9.05 8.75
N SER A 60 -8.57 9.92 7.75
CA SER A 60 -9.82 10.37 7.11
C SER A 60 -10.43 9.36 6.13
N TYR A 61 -9.92 8.14 6.09
CA TYR A 61 -10.40 7.01 5.30
C TYR A 61 -10.43 5.75 6.17
N SER A 62 -11.17 4.72 5.78
CA SER A 62 -11.31 3.52 6.61
C SER A 62 -10.08 2.61 6.57
N ARG A 63 -9.99 1.66 7.51
CA ARG A 63 -8.93 0.63 7.49
C ARG A 63 -9.01 -0.21 6.22
N GLU A 64 -10.23 -0.51 5.77
CA GLU A 64 -10.51 -1.25 4.55
C GLU A 64 -9.98 -0.50 3.32
N ALA A 65 -10.16 0.82 3.24
CA ALA A 65 -9.59 1.61 2.16
C ALA A 65 -8.05 1.57 2.13
N GLY A 66 -7.39 1.47 3.30
CA GLY A 66 -5.93 1.34 3.38
C GLY A 66 -5.40 -0.08 3.12
N ALA A 67 -6.14 -1.11 3.54
CA ALA A 67 -5.67 -2.49 3.51
C ALA A 67 -6.23 -3.31 2.34
N PHE A 68 -7.42 -3.00 1.85
CA PHE A 68 -8.16 -3.76 0.86
C PHE A 68 -8.78 -2.82 -0.18
N PRO A 69 -7.96 -2.02 -0.90
CA PRO A 69 -8.46 -1.02 -1.82
C PRO A 69 -9.13 -1.70 -3.02
N ALA A 70 -10.42 -1.40 -3.19
CA ALA A 70 -11.31 -1.79 -4.29
C ALA A 70 -11.87 -3.23 -4.29
N THR A 71 -13.18 -3.31 -4.57
CA THR A 71 -13.86 -4.49 -5.11
C THR A 71 -13.76 -4.42 -6.62
N ILE A 72 -12.83 -5.14 -7.22
CA ILE A 72 -12.78 -5.26 -8.68
C ILE A 72 -12.66 -6.75 -9.00
N THR A 73 -12.85 -7.11 -10.26
CA THR A 73 -12.72 -8.45 -10.85
C THR A 73 -11.35 -9.08 -10.59
N GLY A 74 -11.05 -9.38 -9.33
CA GLY A 74 -9.95 -10.27 -8.97
C GLY A 74 -10.20 -11.67 -9.51
N LEU A 75 -9.38 -12.64 -9.04
CA LEU A 75 -9.56 -14.06 -9.35
C LEU A 75 -11.00 -14.56 -9.15
N ILE A 76 -11.79 -13.88 -8.29
CA ILE A 76 -13.21 -14.11 -8.07
C ILE A 76 -13.96 -12.77 -8.24
N PRO A 77 -14.99 -12.68 -9.11
CA PRO A 77 -15.82 -11.48 -9.23
C PRO A 77 -16.48 -11.10 -7.89
N GLY A 78 -16.29 -9.85 -7.46
CA GLY A 78 -16.85 -9.31 -6.21
C GLY A 78 -15.93 -9.42 -4.98
N GLU A 79 -14.70 -9.93 -5.14
CA GLU A 79 -13.70 -9.96 -4.06
C GLU A 79 -12.98 -8.60 -3.90
N LEU A 80 -12.56 -8.26 -2.67
CA LEU A 80 -11.66 -7.14 -2.42
C LEU A 80 -10.23 -7.50 -2.88
N ILE A 81 -9.52 -6.56 -3.50
CA ILE A 81 -8.14 -6.82 -3.95
C ILE A 81 -7.27 -7.22 -2.75
N GLY A 82 -6.77 -8.45 -2.80
CA GLY A 82 -5.84 -9.00 -1.82
C GLY A 82 -6.47 -9.48 -0.51
N SER A 83 -7.78 -9.75 -0.44
CA SER A 83 -8.37 -10.41 0.75
C SER A 83 -7.89 -11.85 0.92
N ARG A 84 -7.83 -12.65 -0.15
CA ARG A 84 -7.09 -13.91 -0.16
C ARG A 84 -5.61 -13.68 -0.48
N GLY A 85 -4.73 -14.25 0.35
CA GLY A 85 -3.29 -14.14 0.15
C GLY A 85 -2.74 -12.74 0.42
N LYS A 86 -3.36 -11.97 1.34
CA LYS A 86 -2.92 -10.62 1.68
C LYS A 86 -1.42 -10.59 2.00
N TYR A 87 -0.67 -9.91 1.17
CA TYR A 87 0.73 -9.61 1.43
C TYR A 87 0.81 -8.30 2.23
N TRP A 88 1.46 -8.36 3.40
CA TRP A 88 1.58 -7.22 4.30
C TRP A 88 2.94 -6.54 4.13
N PRO A 89 2.97 -5.22 3.87
CA PRO A 89 4.18 -4.43 4.04
C PRO A 89 4.68 -4.54 5.48
N THR A 90 5.94 -4.93 5.65
CA THR A 90 6.56 -5.15 6.97
C THR A 90 6.94 -3.84 7.66
N VAL A 91 7.14 -2.78 6.89
CA VAL A 91 7.50 -1.44 7.36
C VAL A 91 6.69 -0.36 6.63
N GLY A 92 6.62 0.82 7.23
CA GLY A 92 6.03 2.00 6.60
C GLY A 92 6.92 2.55 5.48
N ARG A 93 6.55 3.72 4.95
CA ARG A 93 7.33 4.41 3.91
C ARG A 93 8.74 4.71 4.41
N ILE A 94 9.74 4.32 3.63
CA ILE A 94 11.15 4.54 3.95
C ILE A 94 11.50 6.03 3.85
N ASP A 95 12.27 6.53 4.82
CA ASP A 95 12.93 7.83 4.75
C ASP A 95 14.30 7.69 4.06
N GLY A 96 14.32 7.89 2.74
CA GLY A 96 15.56 7.80 1.96
C GLY A 96 16.55 8.92 2.30
N ALA A 97 16.06 10.14 2.57
CA ALA A 97 16.94 11.28 2.82
C ALA A 97 17.65 11.18 4.18
N PHE A 98 17.03 10.54 5.17
CA PHE A 98 17.71 10.19 6.42
C PHE A 98 18.81 9.14 6.18
N GLY A 99 18.51 8.09 5.40
CA GLY A 99 19.48 7.04 5.08
C GLY A 99 20.73 7.57 4.39
N ASP A 100 20.57 8.45 3.39
CA ASP A 100 21.69 9.06 2.67
C ASP A 100 22.57 9.94 3.57
N ARG A 101 21.98 10.60 4.58
CA ARG A 101 22.71 11.47 5.53
C ARG A 101 23.33 10.71 6.70
N ASN A 102 22.85 9.50 6.99
CA ASN A 102 23.26 8.67 8.12
C ASN A 102 23.65 7.27 7.62
N LEU A 103 24.69 7.22 6.80
CA LEU A 103 25.07 6.00 6.10
C LEU A 103 25.55 4.91 7.06
N VAL A 104 24.75 3.84 7.19
CA VAL A 104 25.07 2.63 7.95
C VAL A 104 24.93 1.43 7.03
N CYS A 105 26.06 0.84 6.63
CA CYS A 105 26.12 -0.26 5.67
C CYS A 105 26.54 -1.60 6.29
N SER A 106 26.61 -1.68 7.62
CA SER A 106 26.84 -2.90 8.39
C SER A 106 25.69 -3.09 9.37
N CYS A 107 25.53 -4.32 9.87
CA CYS A 107 24.57 -4.57 10.94
C CYS A 107 24.83 -3.62 12.11
N ALA A 108 23.76 -3.14 12.73
CA ALA A 108 23.89 -2.38 13.96
C ALA A 108 24.45 -3.30 15.06
N PRO A 109 25.08 -2.75 16.11
CA PRO A 109 25.45 -3.51 17.29
C PRO A 109 24.22 -4.25 17.84
N ILE A 110 24.41 -5.42 18.47
CA ILE A 110 23.28 -6.23 18.94
C ILE A 110 22.43 -5.49 19.97
N GLU A 111 23.07 -4.60 20.72
CA GLU A 111 22.48 -3.68 21.69
C GLU A 111 21.46 -2.72 21.07
N ALA A 112 21.57 -2.43 19.77
CA ALA A 112 20.60 -1.60 19.06
C ALA A 112 19.27 -2.32 18.80
N TYR A 113 19.22 -3.65 18.95
CA TYR A 113 18.02 -4.47 18.76
C TYR A 113 17.36 -4.92 20.07
N SER A 114 17.98 -4.63 21.22
CA SER A 114 17.38 -4.93 22.53
C SER A 114 16.37 -3.84 22.89
N SER A 115 15.17 -3.96 22.33
CA SER A 115 13.99 -3.15 22.64
C SER A 115 12.77 -4.03 22.77
#